data_AF-A0A849TK14-F1
#
_entry.id   AF-A0A849TK14-F1
#
_cell.length_a   1.000
_cell.length_b   1.000
_cell.length_c   1.000
_cell.angle_alpha   90.00
_cell.angle_beta   90.00
_cell.angle_gamma   90.00
#
_symmetry.space_group_name_H-M   'P 1'
#
loop_
_entity.id
_entity.type
_entity.pdbx_description
1 polymer ?
#
loop_
_entity_poly.entity_id
_entity_poly.type
_entity_poly.pdbx_seq_one_letter_code
_entity_poly.pdbx_strand_id
1 'polypeptide(L)' 'MQPDGATGVIEWRVSDMPIAYEVALAEMDARAAGIAEGTERELVWLLEHPPVYTAGTSAKPADLLTPERFP' A
#
# COMPACT_ATOMS: atom_id res chain seq x y z
N MET A 1 0.83 -3.67 19.08
CA MET A 1 2.05 -3.04 19.61
C MET A 1 2.19 -1.71 18.88
N GLN A 2 1.90 -0.59 19.54
CA GLN A 2 2.13 0.74 18.97
C GLN A 2 3.47 1.23 19.51
N PRO A 3 4.49 1.47 18.69
CA PRO A 3 5.75 2.01 19.17
C PRO A 3 5.55 3.50 19.47
N ASP A 4 5.82 3.92 20.71
CA ASP A 4 5.79 5.33 21.11
C ASP A 4 7.14 6.01 20.83
N GLY A 5 7.10 7.21 20.23
CA GLY A 5 8.26 8.08 20.01
C GLY A 5 7.90 9.38 19.30
N ALA A 6 8.02 10.51 20.01
CA ALA A 6 7.52 11.84 19.66
C ALA A 6 8.07 12.48 18.36
N THR A 7 7.19 12.83 17.41
CA THR A 7 6.68 14.18 17.03
C THR A 7 5.70 13.98 15.87
N GLY A 8 4.39 14.19 16.10
CA GLY A 8 3.33 13.74 15.19
C GLY A 8 3.20 12.22 15.19
N VAL A 9 2.29 11.66 15.98
CA VAL A 9 2.16 10.20 16.12
C VAL A 9 1.81 9.60 14.75
N ILE A 10 2.74 8.85 14.17
CA ILE A 10 2.51 8.05 12.95
C ILE A 10 1.31 7.15 13.22
N GLU A 11 0.34 7.16 12.30
CA GLU A 11 -0.81 6.27 12.40
C GLU A 11 -0.42 4.84 12.11
N TRP A 12 -1.03 3.89 12.82
CA TRP A 12 -0.89 2.46 12.56
C TRP A 12 -2.25 1.90 12.21
N ARG A 13 -2.38 1.31 11.02
CA ARG A 13 -3.60 0.63 10.55
C ARG A 13 -3.28 -0.82 10.23
N VAL A 14 -4.18 -1.72 10.58
CA VAL A 14 -4.12 -3.13 10.19
C VAL A 14 -5.44 -3.48 9.54
N SER A 15 -5.39 -4.17 8.40
CA SER A 15 -6.57 -4.72 7.74
C SER A 15 -6.66 -6.22 8.03
N ASP A 16 -7.78 -6.66 8.57
CA ASP A 16 -8.00 -8.06 8.96
C ASP A 16 -8.37 -8.97 7.77
N MET A 17 -8.63 -8.39 6.59
CA MET A 17 -9.01 -9.11 5.37
C MET A 17 -8.18 -8.59 4.18
N PRO A 18 -7.92 -9.43 3.16
CA PRO A 18 -7.24 -8.99 1.95
C PRO A 18 -7.97 -7.85 1.23
N ILE A 19 -7.21 -6.88 0.74
CA ILE A 19 -7.69 -5.68 0.04
C ILE A 19 -7.23 -5.72 -1.40
N ALA A 20 -8.10 -5.37 -2.35
CA ALA A 20 -7.72 -5.26 -3.77
C ALA A 20 -6.59 -4.24 -3.96
N TYR A 21 -5.64 -4.55 -4.84
CA TYR A 21 -4.43 -3.73 -5.02
C TYR A 21 -4.76 -2.29 -5.43
N GLU A 22 -5.75 -2.10 -6.31
CA GLU A 22 -6.18 -0.81 -6.83
C GLU A 22 -6.80 0.07 -5.74
N VAL A 23 -7.53 -0.54 -4.80
CA VAL A 23 -8.12 0.16 -3.64
C VAL A 23 -7.01 0.64 -2.71
N ALA A 24 -6.04 -0.23 -2.41
CA ALA A 24 -4.92 0.14 -1.56
C ALA A 24 -4.06 1.25 -2.20
N LEU A 25 -3.86 1.19 -3.52
CA LEU A 25 -3.12 2.21 -4.26
C LEU A 25 -3.82 3.57 -4.20
N ALA A 26 -5.14 3.61 -4.43
CA ALA A 26 -5.91 4.85 -4.32
C ALA A 26 -5.87 5.47 -2.91
N GLU A 27 -5.94 4.63 -1.86
CA GLU A 27 -5.78 5.05 -0.46
C GLU A 27 -4.38 5.62 -0.19
N MET A 28 -3.33 4.98 -0.72
CA MET A 28 -1.95 5.46 -0.61
C MET A 28 -1.77 6.81 -1.30
N ASP A 29 -2.31 6.98 -2.51
CA ASP A 29 -2.23 8.24 -3.26
C ASP A 29 -2.95 9.38 -2.55
N ALA A 30 -4.18 9.14 -2.07
CA ALA A 30 -4.94 10.12 -1.30
C ALA A 30 -4.23 10.51 -0.01
N ARG A 31 -3.67 9.53 0.70
CA ARG A 31 -2.90 9.78 1.93
C ARG A 31 -1.64 10.59 1.66
N ALA A 32 -0.89 10.26 0.60
CA ALA A 32 0.32 10.99 0.22
C ALA A 32 0.02 12.45 -0.14
N ALA A 33 -1.07 12.71 -0.87
CA ALA A 33 -1.53 14.07 -1.16
C ALA A 33 -1.86 14.85 0.12
N GLY A 34 -2.63 14.24 1.03
CA GLY A 34 -2.97 14.90 2.30
C GLY A 34 -1.76 15.17 3.20
N ILE A 35 -0.76 14.28 3.21
CA ILE A 35 0.50 14.51 3.94
C ILE A 35 1.26 15.69 3.34
N ALA A 36 1.34 15.77 2.01
CA ALA A 36 2.00 16.87 1.32
C ALA A 36 1.30 18.23 1.58
N GLU A 37 -0.02 18.23 1.74
CA GLU A 37 -0.82 19.40 2.10
C GLU A 37 -0.81 19.72 3.61
N GLY A 38 -0.28 18.82 4.44
CA GLY A 38 -0.31 18.93 5.90
C GLY A 38 -1.69 18.70 6.52
N THR A 39 -2.62 18.08 5.78
CA THR A 39 -3.99 17.79 6.21
C THR A 39 -4.14 16.37 6.77
N GLU A 40 -3.23 15.46 6.41
CA GLU A 40 -3.18 14.08 6.88
C GLU A 40 -1.86 13.77 7.60
N ARG A 41 -1.88 12.75 8.46
CA ARG A 41 -0.69 12.23 9.14
C ARG A 41 -0.04 11.09 8.36
N GLU A 42 1.25 10.88 8.57
CA GLU A 42 1.94 9.67 8.13
C GLU A 42 1.25 8.41 8.66
N LEU A 43 1.24 7.34 7.86
CA LEU A 43 0.54 6.08 8.14
C LEU A 43 1.43 4.89 7.81
N VAL A 44 1.54 3.96 8.76
CA VAL A 44 1.99 2.60 8.51
C VAL A 44 0.77 1.69 8.43
N TRP A 45 0.57 1.07 7.27
CA TRP A 45 -0.58 0.21 7.02
C TRP A 45 -0.14 -1.23 6.71
N LEU A 46 -0.53 -2.16 7.59
CA LEU A 46 -0.33 -3.59 7.40
C LEU A 46 -1.60 -4.16 6.74
N LEU A 47 -1.44 -4.83 5.60
CA LEU A 47 -2.52 -5.43 4.84
C LEU A 47 -2.01 -6.61 4.04
N GLU A 48 -2.95 -7.37 3.48
CA GLU A 48 -2.69 -8.40 2.48
C GLU A 48 -3.46 -8.07 1.20
N HIS A 49 -2.99 -8.58 0.06
CA HIS A 49 -3.72 -8.52 -1.20
C HIS A 49 -4.21 -9.92 -1.60
N PRO A 50 -5.35 -10.03 -2.29
CA PRO A 50 -5.61 -11.20 -3.12
C PRO A 50 -4.45 -11.47 -4.09
N PRO A 51 -4.29 -12.70 -4.61
CA PRO A 51 -3.21 -13.01 -5.56
C PRO A 51 -3.19 -12.05 -6.75
N VAL A 52 -2.06 -11.36 -6.94
CA VAL A 52 -1.86 -10.34 -7.98
C VAL A 52 -0.40 -10.32 -8.42
N TYR A 53 -0.15 -10.03 -9.70
CA TYR A 53 1.18 -9.66 -10.18
C TYR A 53 1.29 -8.14 -10.29
N THR A 54 2.31 -7.57 -9.65
CA THR A 54 2.65 -6.15 -9.80
C THR A 54 3.95 -6.02 -10.58
N ALA A 55 3.95 -5.20 -11.62
CA ALA A 55 5.11 -4.94 -12.45
C ALA A 55 5.59 -3.50 -12.22
N GLY A 56 6.78 -3.34 -11.65
CA GLY A 56 7.42 -2.03 -11.53
C GLY A 56 7.90 -1.49 -12.89
N THR A 57 8.35 -0.23 -12.92
CA THR A 57 8.79 0.44 -14.16
C THR A 57 9.95 -0.24 -14.89
N SER A 58 10.74 -1.06 -14.20
CA SER A 58 11.84 -1.85 -14.75
C SER A 58 11.50 -3.31 -15.04
N ALA A 59 10.24 -3.72 -14.86
CA ALA A 59 9.82 -5.11 -15.06
C ALA A 59 9.93 -5.50 -16.54
N LYS A 60 10.39 -6.73 -16.82
CA LYS A 60 10.45 -7.28 -18.17
C LYS A 60 9.37 -8.34 -18.35
N PRO A 61 8.73 -8.43 -19.53
CA PRO A 61 7.73 -9.48 -19.79
C PRO A 61 8.26 -10.91 -19.55
N ALA A 62 9.55 -11.13 -19.80
CA ALA A 62 10.21 -12.43 -19.59
C ALA A 62 10.33 -12.85 -18.12
N ASP A 63 10.12 -11.93 -17.17
CA ASP A 63 10.19 -12.21 -15.73
C ASP A 63 8.85 -12.80 -15.20
N LEU A 64 7.79 -12.81 -16.02
CA LEU A 64 6.49 -13.35 -15.65
C LEU A 64 6.43 -14.86 -15.89
N LEU A 65 6.32 -15.63 -14.80
CA LEU A 65 6.23 -17.10 -14.88
C LEU A 65 4.95 -17.58 -15.57
N THR A 66 3.81 -16.96 -15.25
CA THR A 66 2.50 -17.29 -15.81
C THR A 66 1.67 -16.02 -15.97
N PRO A 67 1.92 -15.19 -17.00
CA PRO A 67 1.36 -13.85 -17.12
C PRO A 67 -0.18 -13.81 -17.15
N GLU A 68 -0.83 -14.91 -17.53
CA GLU A 68 -2.30 -15.01 -17.63
C GLU A 68 -2.96 -15.67 -16.39
N ARG A 69 -2.20 -15.98 -15.34
CA ARG A 69 -2.67 -16.77 -14.19
C ARG A 69 -3.57 -16.00 -13.23
N PHE A 70 -3.30 -14.72 -13.05
CA PHE A 70 -4.05 -13.84 -12.17
C PHE A 70 -4.61 -12.70 -13.03
N PRO A 71 -5.82 -12.19 -12.73
CA PRO A 71 -6.30 -10.96 -13.34
C PRO A 71 -5.35 -9.78 -13.07
#